data_AF-A0A2D8RI73-F1
#
_entry.id   AF-A0A2D8RI73-F1
#
_cell.length_a   1.000
_cell.length_b   1.000
_cell.length_c   1.000
_cell.angle_alpha   90.00
_cell.angle_beta   90.00
_cell.angle_gamma   90.00
#
_symmetry.space_group_name_H-M   'P 1'
#
loop_
_entity.id
_entity.type
_entity.pdbx_description
1 polymer ?
#
loop_
_entity_poly.entity_id
_entity_poly.type
_entity_poly.pdbx_seq_one_letter_code
_entity_poly.pdbx_strand_id
1 'polypeptide(L)'
;MKTKLSNLGSCTAAAALVLLSAGTQASSHREAPNITKMPKVDATDFYMFSSYEAGREAYVTILANYIPLQDAYGGPNYFTMDPEALYEIHIDNTGDAVEDLTFQFRFDNSLKGTNGEGVKVPVGGTEVAVPLRNIGGVSAGNDTNLTTSESYTLTVIEGARRSGAASEIMNGPAGSMSFTKPYDYVGNKTFTDQATYEAYANQYIYEVDLPNCDLDAKVFVGQRQDPFAVNLGEVFDLVNFVPIDGPGGIAQSTANNDLADKNVTTLALEVPKACLTGTGNGNIGGWTTASLQQARVLNPAPSFEKPEVNGGAWVQVSRLSNPLVNELVIGLPDKDLFNAAAPTQDGALATYVTNPTLPFLLNVLFGSNAVAPTNIPRDDLVAAFLTGFPGVNQLATVTPSEMIRLNTTIPATPVGSQQPLGVAAGDLAGFPNGRRPGDDVVDIALRVVMGALCHDLPLPGPTNLGYCMPADAPSGTTPYTDGAPVDATMFTTTFPYVNTPIPGSPN
;
A
#
# COMPACT_ATOMS: atom_id res chain seq x y z
N MET A 1 -85.45 14.24 22.77
CA MET A 1 -85.39 13.67 21.41
C MET A 1 -83.90 13.57 21.03
N LYS A 2 -83.22 12.49 21.45
CA LYS A 2 -82.54 11.50 20.59
C LYS A 2 -81.78 12.10 19.39
N THR A 3 -80.44 12.08 19.43
CA THR A 3 -79.61 11.32 18.45
C THR A 3 -78.12 11.22 18.84
N LYS A 4 -77.66 9.95 18.86
CA LYS A 4 -76.33 9.35 18.65
C LYS A 4 -75.10 10.25 18.43
N LEU A 5 -73.99 9.91 19.11
CA LEU A 5 -72.68 9.73 18.48
C LEU A 5 -71.86 8.66 19.23
N SER A 6 -71.14 7.86 18.44
CA SER A 6 -70.64 6.52 18.71
C SER A 6 -69.13 6.45 18.94
N ASN A 7 -68.76 5.58 19.86
CA ASN A 7 -67.57 4.71 19.99
C ASN A 7 -66.29 4.93 19.15
N LEU A 8 -65.19 4.84 19.90
CA LEU A 8 -63.89 4.20 19.64
C LEU A 8 -63.10 4.66 18.40
N GLY A 9 -62.18 5.60 18.64
CA GLY A 9 -60.98 5.78 17.81
C GLY A 9 -59.79 5.07 18.44
N SER A 10 -59.24 4.09 17.72
CA SER A 10 -57.89 3.57 17.92
C SER A 10 -56.87 4.67 17.64
N CYS A 11 -56.04 5.02 18.62
CA CYS A 11 -54.81 5.79 18.39
C CYS A 11 -53.60 4.88 18.58
N THR A 12 -53.13 4.34 17.46
CA THR A 12 -51.78 3.81 17.27
C THR A 12 -50.81 4.99 17.35
N ALA A 13 -50.08 5.13 18.47
CA ALA A 13 -48.95 6.04 18.54
C ALA A 13 -47.72 5.33 17.95
N ALA A 14 -47.42 5.63 16.69
CA ALA A 14 -46.18 5.24 16.05
C ALA A 14 -45.03 6.03 16.70
N ALA A 15 -44.20 5.33 17.48
CA ALA A 15 -42.90 5.84 17.89
C ALA A 15 -41.99 5.81 16.66
N ALA A 16 -41.73 6.98 16.08
CA ALA A 16 -40.70 7.15 15.07
C ALA A 16 -39.33 6.97 15.73
N LEU A 17 -38.70 5.81 15.51
CA LEU A 17 -37.26 5.67 15.62
C LEU A 17 -36.63 6.55 14.54
N VAL A 18 -36.14 7.73 14.93
CA VAL A 18 -35.11 8.42 14.16
C VAL A 18 -33.80 7.72 14.48
N LEU A 19 -33.49 6.69 13.69
CA LEU A 19 -32.12 6.25 13.50
C LEU A 19 -31.38 7.44 12.87
N LEU A 20 -30.71 8.25 13.69
CA LEU A 20 -29.55 8.98 13.21
C LEU A 20 -28.51 7.92 12.88
N SER A 21 -28.50 7.48 11.63
CA SER A 21 -27.29 6.98 11.00
C SER A 21 -26.29 8.12 11.01
N ALA A 22 -25.52 8.22 12.10
CA ALA A 22 -24.18 8.77 12.01
C ALA A 22 -23.50 7.91 10.96
N GLY A 23 -23.28 8.49 9.78
CA GLY A 23 -22.41 7.90 8.79
C GLY A 23 -21.04 7.80 9.44
N THR A 24 -20.72 6.63 9.98
CA THR A 24 -19.34 6.24 10.26
C THR A 24 -18.63 6.27 8.92
N GLN A 25 -17.88 7.35 8.68
CA GLN A 25 -16.88 7.37 7.63
C GLN A 25 -15.83 6.37 8.08
N ALA A 26 -15.92 5.14 7.58
CA ALA A 26 -14.86 4.17 7.79
C ALA A 26 -13.56 4.79 7.23
N SER A 27 -12.58 4.92 8.12
CA SER A 27 -11.20 5.29 7.82
C SER A 27 -10.70 4.39 6.70
N SER A 28 -9.99 4.91 5.71
CA SER A 28 -9.21 4.13 4.74
C SER A 28 -7.93 4.91 4.44
N HIS A 29 -7.09 4.42 3.53
CA HIS A 29 -5.88 5.10 3.05
C HIS A 29 -6.16 6.41 2.23
N ARG A 30 -7.19 7.15 2.65
CA ARG A 30 -7.77 8.35 2.08
C ARG A 30 -7.10 9.57 2.70
N GLU A 31 -5.77 9.57 2.74
CA GLU A 31 -5.03 10.54 3.57
C GLU A 31 -5.29 11.97 3.15
N ALA A 32 -5.36 12.19 1.85
CA ALA A 32 -5.51 13.50 1.24
C ALA A 32 -6.97 13.73 0.79
N PRO A 33 -7.56 14.91 1.04
CA PRO A 33 -8.95 15.19 0.68
C PRO A 33 -9.31 14.88 -0.79
N ASN A 34 -8.39 15.03 -1.73
CA ASN A 34 -8.66 14.74 -3.13
C ASN A 34 -8.66 13.24 -3.46
N ILE A 35 -7.70 12.46 -2.93
CA ILE A 35 -7.61 11.01 -3.23
C ILE A 35 -8.85 10.26 -2.75
N THR A 36 -9.53 10.80 -1.74
CA THR A 36 -10.79 10.29 -1.21
C THR A 36 -11.94 10.14 -2.21
N LYS A 37 -11.81 10.78 -3.39
CA LYS A 37 -12.78 10.76 -4.49
C LYS A 37 -12.33 9.83 -5.64
N MET A 38 -11.16 9.22 -5.53
CA MET A 38 -10.49 8.44 -6.58
C MET A 38 -9.88 7.14 -6.00
N PRO A 39 -10.70 6.27 -5.36
CA PRO A 39 -10.19 5.14 -4.57
C PRO A 39 -9.38 4.11 -5.36
N LYS A 40 -9.54 4.05 -6.69
CA LYS A 40 -8.80 3.11 -7.55
C LYS A 40 -7.32 3.47 -7.74
N VAL A 41 -6.95 4.72 -7.49
CA VAL A 41 -5.57 5.23 -7.61
C VAL A 41 -4.97 5.53 -6.24
N ASP A 42 -5.62 5.04 -5.18
CA ASP A 42 -5.24 5.23 -3.80
C ASP A 42 -4.16 4.21 -3.42
N ALA A 43 -2.94 4.69 -3.17
CA ALA A 43 -1.80 3.85 -2.82
C ALA A 43 -1.82 3.62 -1.31
N THR A 44 -1.67 2.37 -0.88
CA THR A 44 -1.80 2.01 0.54
C THR A 44 -0.46 1.72 1.17
N ASP A 45 0.39 0.96 0.49
CA ASP A 45 1.69 0.60 1.04
C ASP A 45 2.73 0.41 -0.04
N PHE A 46 3.96 0.78 0.30
CA PHE A 46 5.13 0.49 -0.51
C PHE A 46 6.14 -0.32 0.31
N TYR A 47 6.61 -1.42 -0.26
CA TYR A 47 7.63 -2.29 0.31
C TYR A 47 8.77 -2.43 -0.69
N MET A 48 10.01 -2.38 -0.20
CA MET A 48 11.21 -2.59 -1.02
C MET A 48 12.28 -3.25 -0.15
N PHE A 49 12.66 -4.48 -0.46
CA PHE A 49 13.56 -5.26 0.39
C PHE A 49 14.38 -6.27 -0.42
N SER A 50 15.58 -6.61 0.08
CA SER A 50 16.35 -7.74 -0.45
C SER A 50 15.53 -9.02 -0.31
N SER A 51 15.37 -9.78 -1.39
CA SER A 51 14.62 -11.03 -1.40
C SER A 51 15.18 -12.03 -0.39
N TYR A 52 14.29 -12.60 0.42
CA TYR A 52 14.61 -13.63 1.43
C TYR A 52 14.16 -15.04 0.99
N GLU A 53 13.72 -15.21 -0.25
CA GLU A 53 13.48 -16.53 -0.85
C GLU A 53 14.82 -17.22 -1.13
N ALA A 54 14.92 -18.51 -0.78
CA ALA A 54 16.13 -19.28 -0.98
C ALA A 54 16.49 -19.36 -2.48
N GLY A 55 17.73 -19.02 -2.83
CA GLY A 55 18.19 -18.97 -4.23
C GLY A 55 17.84 -17.67 -4.97
N ARG A 56 17.23 -16.69 -4.30
CA ARG A 56 16.90 -15.37 -4.84
C ARG A 56 17.67 -14.24 -4.14
N GLU A 57 18.80 -14.53 -3.50
CA GLU A 57 19.60 -13.56 -2.73
C GLU A 57 20.14 -12.39 -3.56
N ALA A 58 20.22 -12.58 -4.88
CA ALA A 58 20.62 -11.57 -5.87
C ALA A 58 19.50 -10.59 -6.27
N TYR A 59 18.31 -10.67 -5.67
CA TYR A 59 17.12 -9.91 -6.07
C TYR A 59 16.64 -8.93 -5.00
N VAL A 60 15.91 -7.92 -5.44
CA VAL A 60 15.09 -7.02 -4.63
C VAL A 60 13.63 -7.28 -4.97
N THR A 61 12.81 -7.42 -3.94
CA THR A 61 11.35 -7.44 -4.06
C THR A 61 10.81 -6.03 -3.85
N ILE A 62 9.91 -5.61 -4.71
CA ILE A 62 9.19 -4.33 -4.63
C ILE A 62 7.70 -4.62 -4.70
N LEU A 63 6.93 -4.14 -3.72
CA LEU A 63 5.48 -4.29 -3.66
C LEU A 63 4.85 -2.91 -3.53
N ALA A 64 3.93 -2.58 -4.44
CA ALA A 64 3.09 -1.39 -4.34
C ALA A 64 1.62 -1.82 -4.22
N ASN A 65 1.02 -1.55 -3.06
CA ASN A 65 -0.36 -1.88 -2.77
C ASN A 65 -1.27 -0.69 -3.10
N TYR A 66 -2.44 -1.01 -3.66
CA TYR A 66 -3.45 -0.06 -4.08
C TYR A 66 -4.85 -0.54 -3.69
N ILE A 67 -5.78 0.41 -3.64
CA ILE A 67 -7.20 0.20 -3.34
C ILE A 67 -7.34 -0.36 -1.92
N PRO A 68 -7.36 0.51 -0.89
CA PRO A 68 -7.38 0.09 0.49
C PRO A 68 -8.69 -0.56 0.90
N LEU A 69 -8.64 -1.33 1.99
CA LEU A 69 -9.81 -1.87 2.69
C LEU A 69 -10.75 -2.65 1.78
N GLN A 70 -10.20 -3.56 0.98
CA GLN A 70 -11.01 -4.40 0.13
C GLN A 70 -11.76 -5.42 0.97
N ASP A 71 -13.01 -5.10 1.31
CA ASP A 71 -13.96 -6.07 1.82
C ASP A 71 -14.23 -7.11 0.74
N ALA A 72 -13.73 -8.33 0.93
CA ALA A 72 -13.75 -9.38 -0.10
C ALA A 72 -15.16 -9.70 -0.63
N TYR A 73 -16.21 -9.42 0.16
CA TYR A 73 -17.62 -9.60 -0.21
C TYR A 73 -18.22 -8.44 -1.03
N GLY A 74 -17.44 -7.39 -1.35
CA GLY A 74 -17.82 -6.13 -2.02
C GLY A 74 -18.24 -6.24 -3.49
N GLY A 75 -18.83 -7.37 -3.91
CA GLY A 75 -19.37 -7.57 -5.25
C GLY A 75 -20.55 -6.65 -5.58
N PRO A 76 -21.06 -6.69 -6.84
CA PRO A 76 -20.70 -7.62 -7.92
C PRO A 76 -19.54 -7.14 -8.80
N ASN A 77 -19.00 -5.94 -8.54
CA ASN A 77 -17.96 -5.32 -9.39
C ASN A 77 -16.54 -5.41 -8.83
N TYR A 78 -16.36 -5.80 -7.56
CA TYR A 78 -15.08 -6.06 -6.90
C TYR A 78 -14.03 -4.95 -7.16
N PHE A 79 -12.73 -5.24 -7.06
CA PHE A 79 -11.67 -4.24 -6.92
C PHE A 79 -10.78 -4.19 -8.17
N THR A 80 -11.37 -3.72 -9.28
CA THR A 80 -10.63 -3.57 -10.53
C THR A 80 -9.77 -2.31 -10.54
N MET A 81 -8.60 -2.41 -11.17
CA MET A 81 -7.73 -1.25 -11.42
C MET A 81 -8.41 -0.26 -12.37
N ASP A 82 -7.99 1.01 -12.33
CA ASP A 82 -8.53 2.07 -13.18
C ASP A 82 -7.86 2.04 -14.57
N PRO A 83 -8.58 1.77 -15.66
CA PRO A 83 -8.00 1.76 -17.00
C PRO A 83 -7.59 3.15 -17.48
N GLU A 84 -8.07 4.21 -16.82
CA GLU A 84 -7.75 5.59 -17.15
C GLU A 84 -6.52 6.09 -16.38
N ALA A 85 -6.00 5.31 -15.43
CA ALA A 85 -4.86 5.67 -14.60
C ALA A 85 -3.52 5.12 -15.08
N LEU A 86 -2.46 5.84 -14.73
CA LEU A 86 -1.08 5.45 -14.93
C LEU A 86 -0.46 5.12 -13.57
N TYR A 87 -0.10 3.87 -13.33
CA TYR A 87 0.52 3.42 -12.08
C TYR A 87 2.01 3.20 -12.30
N GLU A 88 2.83 3.72 -11.40
CA GLU A 88 4.28 3.73 -11.57
C GLU A 88 5.00 3.38 -10.27
N ILE A 89 6.07 2.59 -10.40
CA ILE A 89 7.06 2.33 -9.35
C ILE A 89 8.37 2.92 -9.82
N HIS A 90 9.00 3.74 -8.99
CA HIS A 90 10.19 4.50 -9.34
C HIS A 90 11.38 4.06 -8.51
N ILE A 91 12.56 4.09 -9.11
CA ILE A 91 13.84 3.85 -8.44
C ILE A 91 14.78 5.01 -8.72
N ASP A 92 15.37 5.55 -7.67
CA ASP A 92 16.51 6.48 -7.71
C ASP A 92 17.75 5.71 -7.24
N ASN A 93 18.78 5.63 -8.09
CA ASN A 93 20.03 4.96 -7.75
C ASN A 93 21.25 5.91 -7.82
N THR A 94 21.01 7.21 -8.01
CA THR A 94 22.04 8.24 -8.06
C THR A 94 21.99 9.20 -6.86
N GLY A 95 20.83 9.32 -6.21
CA GLY A 95 20.57 10.09 -5.00
C GLY A 95 20.21 11.56 -5.25
N ASP A 96 19.83 11.92 -6.47
CA ASP A 96 19.40 13.28 -6.84
C ASP A 96 17.88 13.51 -6.65
N ALA A 97 17.17 12.51 -6.12
CA ALA A 97 15.72 12.49 -5.93
C ALA A 97 14.90 12.52 -7.23
N VAL A 98 15.53 12.20 -8.37
CA VAL A 98 14.89 11.94 -9.67
C VAL A 98 14.95 10.44 -9.95
N GLU A 99 13.90 9.89 -10.53
CA GLU A 99 13.91 8.49 -10.92
C GLU A 99 14.87 8.20 -12.07
N ASP A 100 15.70 7.17 -11.89
CA ASP A 100 16.58 6.58 -12.90
C ASP A 100 15.92 5.41 -13.62
N LEU A 101 14.96 4.74 -12.96
CA LEU A 101 14.19 3.64 -13.52
C LEU A 101 12.72 3.78 -13.10
N THR A 102 11.80 3.56 -14.03
CA THR A 102 10.36 3.51 -13.75
C THR A 102 9.73 2.27 -14.36
N PHE A 103 8.99 1.52 -13.53
CA PHE A 103 8.10 0.45 -13.97
C PHE A 103 6.69 1.00 -14.07
N GLN A 104 6.15 1.05 -15.28
CA GLN A 104 4.88 1.70 -15.59
C GLN A 104 3.84 0.66 -15.99
N PHE A 105 2.68 0.68 -15.32
CA PHE A 105 1.57 -0.21 -15.52
C PHE A 105 0.37 0.55 -16.08
N ARG A 106 -0.24 0.00 -17.12
CA ARG A 106 -1.50 0.47 -17.72
C ARG A 106 -2.47 -0.69 -17.74
N PHE A 107 -3.63 -0.51 -17.12
CA PHE A 107 -4.65 -1.55 -17.01
C PHE A 107 -5.70 -1.41 -18.11
N ASP A 108 -6.30 -2.54 -18.46
CA ASP A 108 -7.48 -2.62 -19.31
C ASP A 108 -8.50 -3.57 -18.68
N ASN A 109 -9.78 -3.21 -18.80
CA ASN A 109 -10.90 -3.98 -18.27
C ASN A 109 -11.88 -4.24 -19.41
N SER A 110 -12.04 -5.50 -19.82
CA SER A 110 -12.89 -5.85 -20.97
C SER A 110 -13.98 -6.84 -20.59
N LEU A 111 -15.08 -6.82 -21.36
CA LEU A 111 -16.09 -7.88 -21.30
C LEU A 111 -15.63 -9.07 -22.15
N LYS A 112 -15.75 -10.28 -21.60
CA LYS A 112 -15.69 -11.51 -22.40
C LYS A 112 -16.99 -11.63 -23.20
N GLY A 113 -16.90 -12.17 -24.41
CA GLY A 113 -18.03 -12.28 -25.35
C GLY A 113 -17.70 -11.66 -26.71
N THR A 114 -18.70 -11.49 -27.57
CA THR A 114 -18.53 -10.93 -28.92
C THR A 114 -18.92 -9.46 -28.92
N ASN A 115 -18.11 -8.60 -29.54
CA ASN A 115 -18.40 -7.17 -29.78
C ASN A 115 -18.80 -6.36 -28.53
N GLY A 116 -18.24 -6.67 -27.35
CA GLY A 116 -18.51 -5.92 -26.11
C GLY A 116 -19.93 -6.15 -25.53
N GLU A 117 -20.64 -7.19 -25.97
CA GLU A 117 -22.01 -7.48 -25.49
C GLU A 117 -22.05 -8.25 -24.16
N GLY A 118 -20.90 -8.65 -23.64
CA GLY A 118 -20.79 -9.53 -22.47
C GLY A 118 -21.18 -10.98 -22.74
N VAL A 119 -20.96 -11.83 -21.74
CA VAL A 119 -21.42 -13.21 -21.75
C VAL A 119 -22.94 -13.23 -21.62
N LYS A 120 -23.61 -13.98 -22.50
CA LYS A 120 -25.07 -14.14 -22.52
C LYS A 120 -25.49 -15.56 -22.18
N VAL A 121 -26.68 -15.71 -21.63
CA VAL A 121 -27.33 -16.99 -21.31
C VAL A 121 -28.73 -17.07 -21.92
N PRO A 122 -29.21 -18.27 -22.32
CA PRO A 122 -30.51 -18.45 -22.95
C PRO A 122 -31.65 -18.42 -21.92
N VAL A 123 -32.22 -17.24 -21.67
CA VAL A 123 -33.39 -17.06 -20.79
C VAL A 123 -34.66 -17.17 -21.62
N GLY A 124 -35.38 -18.29 -21.49
CA GLY A 124 -36.64 -18.50 -22.23
C GLY A 124 -36.47 -18.47 -23.75
N GLY A 125 -35.30 -18.88 -24.26
CA GLY A 125 -34.95 -18.83 -25.68
C GLY A 125 -34.40 -17.48 -26.18
N THR A 126 -34.20 -16.51 -25.29
CA THR A 126 -33.57 -15.21 -25.60
C THR A 126 -32.20 -15.14 -24.96
N GLU A 127 -31.17 -14.75 -25.72
CA GLU A 127 -29.82 -14.52 -25.19
C GLU A 127 -29.76 -13.22 -24.40
N VAL A 128 -29.51 -13.31 -23.09
CA VAL A 128 -29.50 -12.16 -22.17
C VAL A 128 -28.16 -12.07 -21.44
N ALA A 129 -27.58 -10.87 -21.37
CA ALA A 129 -26.32 -10.64 -20.68
C ALA A 129 -26.44 -10.88 -19.17
N VAL A 130 -25.41 -11.46 -18.57
CA VAL A 130 -25.38 -11.75 -17.13
C VAL A 130 -24.86 -10.55 -16.33
N PRO A 131 -25.36 -10.34 -15.09
CA PRO A 131 -24.94 -9.21 -14.25
C PRO A 131 -23.69 -9.50 -13.41
N LEU A 132 -23.12 -10.71 -13.51
CA LEU A 132 -22.03 -11.18 -12.67
C LEU A 132 -20.74 -11.32 -13.48
N ARG A 133 -19.60 -11.12 -12.80
CA ARG A 133 -18.25 -11.30 -13.37
C ARG A 133 -17.84 -12.76 -13.59
N ASN A 134 -18.63 -13.71 -13.11
CA ASN A 134 -18.49 -15.13 -13.38
C ASN A 134 -19.85 -15.86 -13.35
N ILE A 135 -19.98 -16.95 -14.11
CA ILE A 135 -21.20 -17.77 -14.22
C ILE A 135 -20.99 -19.24 -13.78
N GLY A 136 -19.82 -19.54 -13.24
CA GLY A 136 -19.43 -20.88 -12.83
C GLY A 136 -18.08 -20.89 -12.13
N GLY A 137 -17.56 -22.09 -11.89
CA GLY A 137 -16.26 -22.29 -11.25
C GLY A 137 -15.10 -21.85 -12.13
N VAL A 138 -14.02 -21.41 -11.49
CA VAL A 138 -12.77 -20.95 -12.09
C VAL A 138 -11.61 -21.66 -11.39
N SER A 139 -10.62 -22.07 -12.16
CA SER A 139 -9.41 -22.72 -11.66
C SER A 139 -8.22 -22.37 -12.54
N ALA A 140 -7.00 -22.72 -12.10
CA ALA A 140 -5.82 -22.63 -12.96
C ALA A 140 -6.07 -23.33 -14.31
N GLY A 141 -5.70 -22.66 -15.41
CA GLY A 141 -5.95 -23.14 -16.77
C GLY A 141 -7.41 -23.17 -17.24
N ASN A 142 -8.39 -22.78 -16.41
CA ASN A 142 -9.80 -22.75 -16.78
C ASN A 142 -10.52 -21.53 -16.19
N ASP A 143 -10.61 -20.48 -16.99
CA ASP A 143 -11.29 -19.22 -16.67
C ASP A 143 -12.47 -18.94 -17.62
N THR A 144 -12.96 -19.99 -18.29
CA THR A 144 -14.02 -19.93 -19.31
C THR A 144 -15.35 -19.40 -18.77
N ASN A 145 -15.57 -19.54 -17.47
CA ASN A 145 -16.75 -19.06 -16.78
C ASN A 145 -16.65 -17.59 -16.31
N LEU A 146 -15.51 -16.92 -16.49
CA LEU A 146 -15.42 -15.47 -16.29
C LEU A 146 -16.19 -14.73 -17.38
N THR A 147 -16.72 -13.56 -17.05
CA THR A 147 -17.46 -12.70 -17.99
C THR A 147 -16.74 -11.38 -18.24
N THR A 148 -15.69 -11.11 -17.47
CA THR A 148 -14.75 -9.99 -17.65
C THR A 148 -13.32 -10.52 -17.67
N SER A 149 -12.41 -9.77 -18.26
CA SER A 149 -10.96 -9.93 -18.10
C SER A 149 -10.32 -8.61 -17.70
N GLU A 150 -9.33 -8.69 -16.83
CA GLU A 150 -8.45 -7.57 -16.49
C GLU A 150 -7.05 -7.91 -16.98
N SER A 151 -6.44 -6.99 -17.70
CA SER A 151 -5.08 -7.11 -18.18
C SER A 151 -4.30 -5.84 -17.90
N TYR A 152 -2.98 -5.94 -18.07
CA TYR A 152 -2.10 -4.79 -18.01
C TYR A 152 -0.95 -4.93 -18.98
N THR A 153 -0.36 -3.80 -19.35
CA THR A 153 0.97 -3.74 -19.98
C THR A 153 1.99 -3.26 -18.96
N LEU A 154 3.23 -3.73 -19.09
CA LEU A 154 4.37 -3.25 -18.32
C LEU A 154 5.37 -2.56 -19.26
N THR A 155 5.73 -1.32 -18.94
CA THR A 155 6.80 -0.58 -19.64
C THR A 155 7.88 -0.24 -18.63
N VAL A 156 9.14 -0.50 -18.98
CA VAL A 156 10.30 -0.04 -18.22
C VAL A 156 10.85 1.21 -18.89
N ILE A 157 11.05 2.27 -18.11
CA ILE A 157 11.62 3.53 -18.57
C ILE A 157 12.97 3.73 -17.87
N GLU A 158 14.05 3.80 -18.65
CA GLU A 158 15.38 4.16 -18.18
C GLU A 158 15.59 5.68 -18.33
N GLY A 159 15.90 6.36 -17.22
CA GLY A 159 15.91 7.80 -17.06
C GLY A 159 14.56 8.38 -16.64
N ALA A 160 14.41 9.71 -16.74
CA ALA A 160 13.23 10.44 -16.27
C ALA A 160 11.90 9.87 -16.83
N ARG A 161 10.91 9.61 -15.97
CA ARG A 161 9.67 8.85 -16.24
C ARG A 161 8.79 9.34 -17.38
N ARG A 162 9.02 10.55 -17.89
CA ARG A 162 8.23 11.16 -18.99
C ARG A 162 9.01 11.28 -20.31
N SER A 163 10.33 11.15 -20.30
CA SER A 163 11.18 11.40 -21.48
C SER A 163 12.32 10.40 -21.65
N GLY A 164 12.50 9.47 -20.71
CA GLY A 164 13.49 8.41 -20.74
C GLY A 164 13.23 7.38 -21.86
N ALA A 165 14.16 6.44 -21.99
CA ALA A 165 14.06 5.37 -22.96
C ALA A 165 13.03 4.33 -22.48
N ALA A 166 11.90 4.23 -23.18
CA ALA A 166 10.81 3.31 -22.84
C ALA A 166 10.96 1.97 -23.60
N SER A 167 10.82 0.87 -22.87
CA SER A 167 10.80 -0.50 -23.40
C SER A 167 9.56 -1.23 -22.89
N GLU A 168 8.68 -1.64 -23.81
CA GLU A 168 7.53 -2.51 -23.48
C GLU A 168 8.02 -3.93 -23.16
N ILE A 169 7.56 -4.49 -22.05
CA ILE A 169 7.97 -5.80 -21.56
C ILE A 169 7.02 -6.88 -22.07
N MET A 170 7.58 -8.00 -22.52
CA MET A 170 6.83 -9.18 -22.97
C MET A 170 6.67 -10.18 -21.81
N ASN A 171 5.56 -10.91 -21.79
CA ASN A 171 5.29 -11.97 -20.82
C ASN A 171 6.06 -13.29 -21.12
N GLY A 172 7.36 -13.17 -21.39
CA GLY A 172 8.30 -14.24 -21.70
C GLY A 172 8.85 -14.19 -23.15
N PRO A 173 9.78 -15.09 -23.52
CA PRO A 173 10.58 -14.97 -24.76
C PRO A 173 9.81 -15.05 -26.09
N ALA A 174 8.61 -15.63 -26.09
CA ALA A 174 7.69 -15.67 -27.23
C ALA A 174 6.36 -14.93 -26.92
N GLY A 175 6.37 -14.09 -25.88
CA GLY A 175 5.20 -13.60 -25.17
C GLY A 175 4.43 -12.48 -25.85
N SER A 176 3.28 -12.19 -25.27
CA SER A 176 2.46 -11.00 -25.51
C SER A 176 2.92 -9.86 -24.60
N MET A 177 2.68 -8.61 -25.01
CA MET A 177 2.87 -7.43 -24.14
C MET A 177 1.73 -7.24 -23.13
N SER A 178 0.69 -8.08 -23.24
CA SER A 178 -0.44 -8.09 -22.31
C SER A 178 -0.27 -9.18 -21.25
N PHE A 179 -0.33 -8.76 -20.00
CA PHE A 179 -0.33 -9.59 -18.81
C PHE A 179 -1.75 -9.68 -18.26
N THR A 180 -2.12 -10.81 -17.67
CA THR A 180 -3.44 -10.97 -17.04
C THR A 180 -3.35 -10.64 -15.55
N LYS A 181 -4.30 -9.86 -15.04
CA LYS A 181 -4.56 -9.76 -13.60
C LYS A 181 -5.60 -10.84 -13.25
N PRO A 182 -5.35 -11.74 -12.28
CA PRO A 182 -6.33 -12.73 -11.87
C PRO A 182 -7.58 -12.04 -11.32
N TYR A 183 -8.72 -12.68 -11.52
CA TYR A 183 -9.96 -12.26 -10.86
C TYR A 183 -9.80 -12.33 -9.33
N ASP A 184 -10.40 -11.37 -8.62
CA ASP A 184 -10.35 -11.27 -7.17
C ASP A 184 -10.94 -12.53 -6.50
N TYR A 185 -10.57 -12.81 -5.25
CA TYR A 185 -11.00 -14.03 -4.57
C TYR A 185 -12.44 -13.90 -4.04
N VAL A 186 -13.41 -13.95 -4.96
CA VAL A 186 -14.82 -13.66 -4.66
C VAL A 186 -15.51 -14.72 -3.79
N GLY A 187 -14.92 -15.90 -3.65
CA GLY A 187 -15.40 -16.95 -2.75
C GLY A 187 -15.21 -18.37 -3.25
N ASN A 188 -15.43 -19.32 -2.33
CA ASN A 188 -15.18 -20.75 -2.49
C ASN A 188 -16.09 -21.41 -3.54
N LYS A 189 -17.27 -20.88 -3.84
CA LYS A 189 -18.11 -21.44 -4.91
C LYS A 189 -17.50 -21.23 -6.29
N THR A 190 -16.74 -20.14 -6.44
CA THR A 190 -16.03 -19.83 -7.67
C THR A 190 -14.72 -20.61 -7.73
N PHE A 191 -13.95 -20.63 -6.64
CA PHE A 191 -12.59 -21.18 -6.65
C PHE A 191 -12.42 -22.48 -5.86
N THR A 192 -13.47 -23.13 -5.39
CA THR A 192 -13.45 -24.29 -4.47
C THR A 192 -12.91 -23.99 -3.07
N ASP A 193 -11.67 -23.52 -2.96
CA ASP A 193 -10.97 -23.22 -1.71
C ASP A 193 -9.76 -22.31 -1.96
N GLN A 194 -9.05 -21.95 -0.87
CA GLN A 194 -7.92 -21.02 -0.91
C GLN A 194 -6.74 -21.56 -1.69
N ALA A 195 -6.47 -22.87 -1.60
CA ALA A 195 -5.37 -23.50 -2.34
C ALA A 195 -5.62 -23.47 -3.85
N THR A 196 -6.86 -23.67 -4.27
CA THR A 196 -7.26 -23.61 -5.67
C THR A 196 -7.25 -22.17 -6.20
N TYR A 197 -7.66 -21.18 -5.40
CA TYR A 197 -7.48 -19.77 -5.75
C TYR A 197 -5.99 -19.41 -5.90
N GLU A 198 -5.16 -19.84 -4.96
CA GLU A 198 -3.72 -19.59 -4.99
C GLU A 198 -3.07 -20.20 -6.24
N ALA A 199 -3.41 -21.44 -6.60
CA ALA A 199 -2.97 -22.04 -7.86
C ALA A 199 -3.45 -21.26 -9.10
N TYR A 200 -4.69 -20.75 -9.09
CA TYR A 200 -5.24 -19.91 -10.15
C TYR A 200 -4.56 -18.54 -10.25
N ALA A 201 -4.17 -17.92 -9.13
CA ALA A 201 -3.47 -16.64 -9.14
C ALA A 201 -2.00 -16.83 -9.55
N ASN A 202 -1.33 -17.90 -9.07
CA ASN A 202 0.09 -18.13 -9.29
C ASN A 202 0.45 -18.47 -10.74
N GLN A 203 -0.48 -18.96 -11.56
CA GLN A 203 -0.25 -19.08 -13.02
C GLN A 203 -0.05 -17.72 -13.73
N TYR A 204 -0.34 -16.61 -13.06
CA TYR A 204 -0.11 -15.25 -13.54
C TYR A 204 1.09 -14.56 -12.85
N ILE A 205 1.97 -15.35 -12.23
CA ILE A 205 3.34 -14.91 -11.93
C ILE A 205 4.15 -15.12 -13.22
N TYR A 206 4.68 -14.03 -13.77
CA TYR A 206 5.42 -14.04 -15.02
C TYR A 206 6.91 -13.84 -14.76
N GLU A 207 7.73 -14.67 -15.40
CA GLU A 207 9.16 -14.37 -15.59
C GLU A 207 9.30 -13.47 -16.83
N VAL A 208 10.07 -12.39 -16.69
CA VAL A 208 10.20 -11.36 -17.72
C VAL A 208 11.65 -10.92 -17.91
N ASP A 209 12.02 -10.71 -19.16
CA ASP A 209 13.30 -10.11 -19.54
C ASP A 209 13.19 -8.59 -19.42
N LEU A 210 14.04 -7.98 -18.59
CA LEU A 210 14.14 -6.53 -18.49
C LEU A 210 15.27 -6.00 -19.40
N PRO A 211 15.13 -4.79 -19.97
CA PRO A 211 16.20 -4.20 -20.75
C PRO A 211 17.48 -4.08 -19.91
N ASN A 212 18.64 -4.37 -20.53
CA ASN A 212 19.96 -4.28 -19.91
C ASN A 212 20.13 -5.12 -18.62
N CYS A 213 19.36 -6.20 -18.49
CA CYS A 213 19.37 -7.07 -17.33
C CYS A 213 19.66 -8.52 -17.74
N ASP A 214 20.71 -9.12 -17.18
CA ASP A 214 21.16 -10.47 -17.55
C ASP A 214 20.29 -11.59 -16.97
N LEU A 215 19.54 -11.30 -15.91
CA LEU A 215 18.73 -12.26 -15.18
C LEU A 215 17.25 -11.88 -15.26
N ASP A 216 16.39 -12.88 -15.40
CA ASP A 216 14.95 -12.70 -15.49
C ASP A 216 14.37 -12.13 -14.19
N ALA A 217 13.51 -11.13 -14.31
CA ALA A 217 12.71 -10.61 -13.21
C ALA A 217 11.39 -11.38 -13.08
N LYS A 218 10.69 -11.23 -11.95
CA LYS A 218 9.29 -11.67 -11.81
C LYS A 218 8.35 -10.48 -11.71
N VAL A 219 7.16 -10.61 -12.31
CA VAL A 219 6.05 -9.66 -12.15
C VAL A 219 4.76 -10.39 -11.81
N PHE A 220 3.98 -9.80 -10.91
CA PHE A 220 2.64 -10.24 -10.56
C PHE A 220 1.77 -9.02 -10.22
N VAL A 221 0.53 -9.02 -10.66
CA VAL A 221 -0.48 -8.07 -10.19
C VAL A 221 -1.73 -8.82 -9.79
N GLY A 222 -2.27 -8.58 -8.59
CA GLY A 222 -3.52 -9.20 -8.17
C GLY A 222 -3.87 -8.94 -6.70
N GLN A 223 -5.03 -9.44 -6.28
CA GLN A 223 -5.49 -9.27 -4.90
C GLN A 223 -4.65 -10.10 -3.92
N ARG A 224 -4.29 -9.52 -2.78
CA ARG A 224 -3.58 -10.16 -1.66
C ARG A 224 -4.20 -9.74 -0.33
N GLN A 225 -4.00 -10.54 0.71
CA GLN A 225 -4.34 -10.12 2.07
C GLN A 225 -3.49 -8.90 2.42
N ASP A 226 -4.07 -7.90 3.09
CA ASP A 226 -3.32 -6.70 3.48
C ASP A 226 -2.19 -7.08 4.47
N PRO A 227 -0.91 -6.87 4.12
CA PRO A 227 0.19 -7.18 5.03
C PRO A 227 0.45 -6.07 6.06
N PHE A 228 -0.25 -4.94 5.98
CA PHE A 228 -0.13 -3.88 6.97
C PHE A 228 -0.88 -4.24 8.26
N ALA A 229 -0.26 -3.95 9.40
CA ALA A 229 -0.91 -4.09 10.70
C ALA A 229 -0.98 -2.72 11.37
N VAL A 230 -2.19 -2.33 11.77
CA VAL A 230 -2.41 -1.08 12.49
C VAL A 230 -3.73 -1.12 13.26
N ASN A 231 -3.74 -0.47 14.42
CA ASN A 231 -4.96 -0.14 15.15
C ASN A 231 -5.61 1.14 14.56
N LEU A 232 -6.16 1.00 13.35
CA LEU A 232 -6.52 2.12 12.49
C LEU A 232 -7.58 3.05 13.12
N GLY A 233 -8.65 2.46 13.64
CA GLY A 233 -9.78 3.20 14.20
C GLY A 233 -9.33 4.07 15.37
N GLU A 234 -8.66 3.45 16.34
CA GLU A 234 -8.24 4.11 17.56
C GLU A 234 -7.12 5.12 17.29
N VAL A 235 -6.18 4.84 16.37
CA VAL A 235 -5.14 5.80 15.98
C VAL A 235 -5.77 7.10 15.46
N PHE A 236 -6.75 7.00 14.55
CA PHE A 236 -7.39 8.19 13.96
C PHE A 236 -8.50 8.81 14.84
N ASP A 237 -8.97 8.11 15.87
CA ASP A 237 -9.77 8.67 16.97
C ASP A 237 -8.88 9.28 18.07
N LEU A 238 -7.92 10.14 17.66
CA LEU A 238 -6.97 10.82 18.55
C LEU A 238 -6.13 9.89 19.42
N VAL A 239 -5.68 8.75 18.87
CA VAL A 239 -4.91 7.74 19.60
C VAL A 239 -5.67 7.30 20.86
N ASN A 240 -6.82 6.64 20.66
CA ASN A 240 -7.77 6.29 21.73
C ASN A 240 -7.31 5.08 22.59
N PHE A 241 -6.03 5.06 22.97
CA PHE A 241 -5.41 4.09 23.88
C PHE A 241 -4.14 4.70 24.46
N VAL A 242 -3.61 4.13 25.55
CA VAL A 242 -2.30 4.52 26.07
C VAL A 242 -1.23 3.78 25.28
N PRO A 243 -0.42 4.46 24.43
CA PRO A 243 0.39 3.82 23.39
C PRO A 243 1.71 3.26 23.92
N ILE A 244 1.69 2.54 25.04
CA ILE A 244 2.90 2.04 25.71
C ILE A 244 2.75 0.53 25.88
N ASP A 245 3.78 -0.24 25.54
CA ASP A 245 3.81 -1.66 25.88
C ASP A 245 4.16 -1.83 27.37
N GLY A 246 3.18 -2.26 28.18
CA GLY A 246 3.37 -2.53 29.60
C GLY A 246 2.17 -2.18 30.49
N PRO A 247 2.37 -2.16 31.83
CA PRO A 247 1.29 -1.92 32.78
C PRO A 247 0.54 -0.61 32.54
N GLY A 248 -0.78 -0.71 32.31
CA GLY A 248 -1.65 0.45 32.05
C GLY A 248 -1.60 0.96 30.60
N GLY A 249 -0.81 0.34 29.75
CA GLY A 249 -0.77 0.56 28.31
C GLY A 249 -1.62 -0.43 27.52
N ILE A 250 -1.70 -0.23 26.20
CA ILE A 250 -2.38 -1.15 25.29
C ILE A 250 -1.66 -2.51 25.27
N ALA A 251 -2.43 -3.59 25.24
CA ALA A 251 -1.89 -4.94 25.16
C ALA A 251 -1.61 -5.31 23.70
N GLN A 252 -0.46 -5.94 23.45
CA GLN A 252 -0.14 -6.54 22.14
C GLN A 252 -1.14 -7.64 21.80
N SER A 253 -1.93 -7.45 20.74
CA SER A 253 -2.92 -8.43 20.29
C SER A 253 -3.20 -8.29 18.81
N THR A 254 -3.25 -9.41 18.09
CA THR A 254 -3.70 -9.44 16.69
C THR A 254 -5.14 -8.95 16.52
N ALA A 255 -5.93 -8.92 17.60
CA ALA A 255 -7.27 -8.35 17.59
C ALA A 255 -7.29 -6.82 17.45
N ASN A 256 -6.16 -6.15 17.67
CA ASN A 256 -6.02 -4.70 17.46
C ASN A 256 -5.62 -4.36 16.01
N ASN A 257 -5.39 -5.36 15.14
CA ASN A 257 -5.14 -5.11 13.73
C ASN A 257 -6.47 -5.01 12.97
N ASP A 258 -6.89 -3.78 12.67
CA ASP A 258 -8.14 -3.50 11.94
C ASP A 258 -8.09 -3.92 10.46
N LEU A 259 -6.90 -4.24 9.94
CA LEU A 259 -6.68 -4.66 8.56
C LEU A 259 -6.59 -6.18 8.41
N ALA A 260 -6.63 -6.93 9.51
CA ALA A 260 -6.46 -8.38 9.50
C ALA A 260 -7.51 -9.10 8.62
N ASP A 261 -8.69 -8.51 8.43
CA ASP A 261 -9.78 -9.02 7.61
C ASP A 261 -9.89 -8.36 6.22
N LYS A 262 -8.88 -7.58 5.80
CA LYS A 262 -8.88 -6.82 4.56
C LYS A 262 -7.93 -7.40 3.51
N ASN A 263 -8.26 -7.09 2.25
CA ASN A 263 -7.39 -7.31 1.11
C ASN A 263 -6.94 -5.97 0.50
N VAL A 264 -5.94 -6.04 -0.37
CA VAL A 264 -5.44 -4.96 -1.23
C VAL A 264 -5.12 -5.53 -2.62
N THR A 265 -4.90 -4.66 -3.61
CA THR A 265 -4.33 -5.06 -4.90
C THR A 265 -2.85 -4.75 -4.93
N THR A 266 -2.01 -5.78 -5.06
CA THR A 266 -0.55 -5.64 -5.05
C THR A 266 -0.01 -5.66 -6.48
N LEU A 267 0.83 -4.67 -6.81
CA LEU A 267 1.73 -4.68 -7.96
C LEU A 267 3.10 -5.13 -7.45
N ALA A 268 3.49 -6.36 -7.77
CA ALA A 268 4.70 -6.99 -7.26
C ALA A 268 5.75 -7.16 -8.37
N LEU A 269 6.98 -6.80 -8.04
CA LEU A 269 8.17 -7.00 -8.87
C LEU A 269 9.25 -7.69 -8.03
N GLU A 270 9.99 -8.62 -8.63
CA GLU A 270 11.26 -9.13 -8.07
C GLU A 270 12.34 -9.00 -9.13
N VAL A 271 13.27 -8.07 -8.90
CA VAL A 271 14.22 -7.59 -9.92
C VAL A 271 15.65 -7.86 -9.45
N PRO A 272 16.56 -8.31 -10.33
CA PRO A 272 17.96 -8.47 -9.97
C PRO A 272 18.58 -7.17 -9.44
N LYS A 273 19.32 -7.25 -8.34
CA LYS A 273 20.01 -6.11 -7.71
C LYS A 273 20.86 -5.32 -8.72
N ALA A 274 21.60 -6.05 -9.56
CA ALA A 274 22.48 -5.46 -10.58
C ALA A 274 21.76 -4.56 -11.58
N CYS A 275 20.44 -4.76 -11.78
CA CYS A 275 19.63 -3.97 -12.70
C CYS A 275 18.94 -2.77 -12.03
N LEU A 276 19.08 -2.64 -10.69
CA LEU A 276 18.51 -1.53 -9.92
C LEU A 276 19.57 -0.55 -9.41
N THR A 277 20.77 -1.03 -9.09
CA THR A 277 21.77 -0.25 -8.33
C THR A 277 22.50 0.84 -9.14
N GLY A 278 22.40 0.80 -10.47
CA GLY A 278 23.04 1.78 -11.36
C GLY A 278 24.53 1.97 -11.05
N THR A 279 24.98 3.23 -11.06
CA THR A 279 26.38 3.62 -10.77
C THR A 279 26.58 4.19 -9.36
N GLY A 280 25.57 4.09 -8.49
CA GLY A 280 25.61 4.59 -7.11
C GLY A 280 26.49 3.76 -6.18
N ASN A 281 26.28 3.89 -4.87
CA ASN A 281 26.98 3.11 -3.83
C ASN A 281 26.32 1.74 -3.53
N GLY A 282 25.42 1.26 -4.41
CA GLY A 282 24.63 0.04 -4.17
C GLY A 282 23.37 0.25 -3.32
N ASN A 283 23.12 1.49 -2.89
CA ASN A 283 21.87 1.86 -2.24
C ASN A 283 20.92 2.44 -3.28
N ILE A 284 19.64 2.16 -3.11
CA ILE A 284 18.56 2.62 -3.99
C ILE A 284 17.45 3.26 -3.17
N GLY A 285 16.83 4.31 -3.70
CA GLY A 285 15.58 4.88 -3.23
C GLY A 285 14.41 4.36 -4.07
N GLY A 286 13.22 4.21 -3.49
CA GLY A 286 12.04 3.78 -4.23
C GLY A 286 10.75 4.38 -3.70
N TRP A 287 9.78 4.59 -4.58
CA TRP A 287 8.43 5.06 -4.25
C TRP A 287 7.44 4.65 -5.34
N THR A 288 6.14 4.72 -5.04
CA THR A 288 5.07 4.49 -6.01
C THR A 288 4.23 5.73 -6.24
N THR A 289 3.67 5.88 -7.43
CA THR A 289 2.74 6.95 -7.77
C THR A 289 1.61 6.46 -8.66
N ALA A 290 0.47 7.15 -8.62
CA ALA A 290 -0.57 7.03 -9.62
C ALA A 290 -0.93 8.40 -10.21
N SER A 291 -1.17 8.43 -11.51
CA SER A 291 -1.55 9.63 -12.26
C SER A 291 -2.85 9.44 -13.03
N LEU A 292 -3.61 10.53 -13.17
CA LEU A 292 -4.80 10.61 -14.02
C LEU A 292 -4.62 11.72 -15.05
N GLN A 293 -5.44 11.72 -16.10
CA GLN A 293 -5.42 12.81 -17.08
C GLN A 293 -6.18 14.03 -16.57
N GLN A 294 -5.76 15.23 -16.99
CA GLN A 294 -6.30 16.51 -16.50
C GLN A 294 -7.81 16.71 -16.73
N ALA A 295 -8.37 16.12 -17.78
CA ALA A 295 -9.77 16.29 -18.14
C ALA A 295 -10.48 14.95 -18.23
N ARG A 296 -11.70 14.91 -17.67
CA ARG A 296 -12.65 13.79 -17.78
C ARG A 296 -13.98 14.32 -18.29
N VAL A 297 -14.47 13.73 -19.37
CA VAL A 297 -15.79 14.03 -19.94
C VAL A 297 -16.66 12.79 -19.82
N LEU A 298 -17.70 12.87 -19.00
CA LEU A 298 -18.64 11.75 -18.83
C LEU A 298 -19.42 11.51 -20.12
N ASN A 299 -19.55 10.24 -20.51
CA ASN A 299 -20.31 9.87 -21.70
C ASN A 299 -21.82 9.85 -21.36
N PRO A 300 -22.68 10.66 -22.01
CA PRO A 300 -24.13 10.64 -21.77
C PRO A 300 -24.82 9.36 -22.27
N ALA A 301 -24.12 8.53 -23.07
CA ALA A 301 -24.55 7.20 -23.51
C ALA A 301 -23.45 6.16 -23.20
N PRO A 302 -23.22 5.84 -21.91
CA PRO A 302 -22.09 5.03 -21.50
C PRO A 302 -22.24 3.57 -21.94
N SER A 303 -21.12 2.94 -22.29
CA SER A 303 -20.98 1.49 -22.32
C SER A 303 -20.06 1.02 -21.20
N PHE A 304 -19.92 -0.30 -21.01
CA PHE A 304 -18.98 -0.87 -20.03
C PHE A 304 -17.55 -0.37 -20.27
N GLU A 305 -17.09 -0.40 -21.52
CA GLU A 305 -15.72 -0.04 -21.91
C GLU A 305 -15.53 1.47 -22.11
N LYS A 306 -16.61 2.24 -22.29
CA LYS A 306 -16.54 3.69 -22.58
C LYS A 306 -17.56 4.50 -21.76
N PRO A 307 -17.45 4.49 -20.41
CA PRO A 307 -18.30 5.32 -19.56
C PRO A 307 -17.94 6.82 -19.65
N GLU A 308 -16.76 7.14 -20.18
CA GLU A 308 -16.19 8.48 -20.27
C GLU A 308 -15.09 8.57 -21.32
N VAL A 309 -14.57 9.77 -21.51
CA VAL A 309 -13.35 10.06 -22.27
C VAL A 309 -12.46 10.93 -21.41
N ASN A 310 -11.22 10.50 -21.22
CA ASN A 310 -10.20 11.29 -20.54
C ASN A 310 -9.23 11.92 -21.56
N GLY A 311 -8.59 13.03 -21.18
CA GLY A 311 -7.56 13.66 -22.00
C GLY A 311 -6.74 14.71 -21.27
N GLY A 312 -5.68 15.19 -21.93
CA GLY A 312 -4.73 16.15 -21.36
C GLY A 312 -3.48 15.48 -20.80
N ALA A 313 -2.62 16.25 -20.14
CA ALA A 313 -1.39 15.73 -19.55
C ALA A 313 -1.70 14.81 -18.36
N TRP A 314 -0.77 13.91 -18.06
CA TRP A 314 -0.79 13.14 -16.82
C TRP A 314 -0.51 14.03 -15.61
N VAL A 315 -1.31 13.89 -14.57
CA VAL A 315 -1.18 14.57 -13.29
C VAL A 315 -1.10 13.52 -12.20
N GLN A 316 -0.02 13.56 -11.43
CA GLN A 316 0.13 12.73 -10.26
C GLN A 316 -0.90 13.13 -9.20
N VAL A 317 -1.64 12.16 -8.69
CA VAL A 317 -2.70 12.37 -7.69
C VAL A 317 -2.50 11.53 -6.43
N SER A 318 -1.54 10.61 -6.47
CA SER A 318 -1.19 9.71 -5.38
C SER A 318 0.32 9.44 -5.42
N ARG A 319 0.95 9.45 -4.25
CA ARG A 319 2.35 9.10 -4.03
C ARG A 319 2.46 8.46 -2.66
N LEU A 320 3.26 7.39 -2.59
CA LEU A 320 3.58 6.76 -1.32
C LEU A 320 4.98 6.17 -1.34
N SER A 321 5.67 6.26 -0.21
CA SER A 321 6.89 5.50 0.04
C SER A 321 7.01 5.08 1.50
N ASN A 322 7.54 5.92 2.39
CA ASN A 322 7.54 5.61 3.81
C ASN A 322 6.08 5.57 4.33
N PRO A 323 5.77 4.60 5.19
CA PRO A 323 4.45 4.49 5.79
C PRO A 323 4.18 5.69 6.70
N LEU A 324 2.90 6.05 6.87
CA LEU A 324 2.41 7.05 7.81
C LEU A 324 2.82 8.51 7.52
N VAL A 325 3.56 8.79 6.44
CA VAL A 325 3.98 10.16 6.12
C VAL A 325 2.78 11.02 5.73
N ASN A 326 2.00 10.60 4.73
CA ASN A 326 0.86 11.40 4.31
C ASN A 326 -0.26 11.37 5.37
N GLU A 327 -0.34 10.31 6.16
CA GLU A 327 -1.34 10.01 7.18
C GLU A 327 -1.16 10.89 8.42
N LEU A 328 0.06 10.92 8.98
CA LEU A 328 0.36 11.44 10.32
C LEU A 328 1.48 12.48 10.36
N VAL A 329 2.26 12.65 9.28
CA VAL A 329 3.34 13.65 9.23
C VAL A 329 2.87 14.92 8.50
N ILE A 330 2.36 14.78 7.28
CA ILE A 330 1.92 15.92 6.46
C ILE A 330 0.65 16.54 7.03
N GLY A 331 0.68 17.86 7.20
CA GLY A 331 -0.48 18.63 7.66
C GLY A 331 -1.62 18.63 6.64
N LEU A 332 -2.85 18.63 7.15
CA LEU A 332 -4.07 18.56 6.34
C LEU A 332 -4.12 19.51 5.13
N PRO A 333 -3.69 20.80 5.21
CA PRO A 333 -3.70 21.71 4.07
C PRO A 333 -2.84 21.26 2.88
N ASP A 334 -1.80 20.47 3.14
CA ASP A 334 -0.75 20.16 2.16
C ASP A 334 -0.72 18.67 1.75
N LYS A 335 -1.65 17.84 2.22
CA LYS A 335 -1.70 16.41 1.85
C LYS A 335 -1.92 16.20 0.34
N ASP A 336 -2.76 17.01 -0.27
CA ASP A 336 -2.96 16.99 -1.74
C ASP A 336 -1.69 17.45 -2.48
N LEU A 337 -0.91 18.37 -1.88
CA LEU A 337 0.38 18.80 -2.42
C LEU A 337 1.41 17.68 -2.34
N PHE A 338 1.50 16.97 -1.21
CA PHE A 338 2.38 15.80 -1.07
C PHE A 338 2.09 14.74 -2.14
N ASN A 339 0.82 14.38 -2.31
CA ASN A 339 0.39 13.42 -3.33
C ASN A 339 0.74 13.87 -4.76
N ALA A 340 0.70 15.18 -5.04
CA ALA A 340 1.04 15.72 -6.35
C ALA A 340 2.55 15.94 -6.56
N ALA A 341 3.34 15.97 -5.47
CA ALA A 341 4.75 16.35 -5.51
C ALA A 341 5.66 15.19 -5.93
N ALA A 342 6.71 15.52 -6.68
CA ALA A 342 7.84 14.63 -6.88
C ALA A 342 8.83 14.73 -5.70
N PRO A 343 9.68 13.71 -5.45
CA PRO A 343 10.64 13.76 -4.34
C PRO A 343 11.57 14.99 -4.35
N THR A 344 11.92 15.50 -5.53
CA THR A 344 12.66 16.77 -5.70
C THR A 344 11.99 18.01 -5.10
N GLN A 345 10.69 17.94 -4.79
CA GLN A 345 9.88 19.05 -4.28
C GLN A 345 9.61 18.94 -2.77
N ASP A 346 10.10 17.89 -2.09
CA ASP A 346 9.80 17.63 -0.67
C ASP A 346 10.32 18.72 0.27
N GLY A 347 11.29 19.52 -0.18
CA GLY A 347 11.74 20.72 0.55
C GLY A 347 10.61 21.70 0.88
N ALA A 348 9.53 21.74 0.08
CA ALA A 348 8.34 22.55 0.37
C ALA A 348 7.55 22.06 1.59
N LEU A 349 7.71 20.78 1.97
CA LEU A 349 6.99 20.10 3.05
C LEU A 349 7.89 19.79 4.25
N ALA A 350 9.17 20.17 4.19
CA ALA A 350 10.19 19.84 5.21
C ALA A 350 9.80 20.26 6.63
N THR A 351 8.97 21.30 6.79
CA THR A 351 8.51 21.77 8.11
C THR A 351 7.79 20.67 8.89
N TYR A 352 7.06 19.77 8.21
CA TYR A 352 6.35 18.66 8.86
C TYR A 352 7.29 17.62 9.46
N VAL A 353 8.50 17.48 8.90
CA VAL A 353 9.55 16.59 9.41
C VAL A 353 10.40 17.29 10.47
N THR A 354 10.80 18.54 10.24
CA THR A 354 11.67 19.29 11.17
C THR A 354 10.93 19.77 12.42
N ASN A 355 9.61 19.94 12.34
CA ASN A 355 8.74 20.45 13.40
C ASN A 355 7.46 19.59 13.51
N PRO A 356 7.56 18.30 13.83
CA PRO A 356 6.44 17.37 13.75
C PRO A 356 5.36 17.68 14.79
N THR A 357 4.10 17.59 14.36
CA THR A 357 2.93 17.85 15.23
C THR A 357 2.57 16.64 16.10
N LEU A 358 2.79 15.41 15.62
CA LEU A 358 2.39 14.19 16.32
C LEU A 358 2.99 14.08 17.74
N PRO A 359 4.30 14.29 17.99
CA PRO A 359 4.83 14.24 19.35
C PRO A 359 4.20 15.28 20.29
N PHE A 360 3.89 16.47 19.78
CA PHE A 360 3.20 17.50 20.54
C PHE A 360 1.78 17.05 20.93
N LEU A 361 1.03 16.46 19.99
CA LEU A 361 -0.32 15.95 20.24
C LEU A 361 -0.30 14.81 21.27
N LEU A 362 0.63 13.86 21.16
CA LEU A 362 0.80 12.79 22.13
C LEU A 362 1.10 13.34 23.54
N ASN A 363 1.93 14.38 23.64
CA ASN A 363 2.17 15.04 24.93
C ASN A 363 0.91 15.68 25.49
N VAL A 364 0.09 16.34 24.65
CA VAL A 364 -1.18 16.93 25.11
C VAL A 364 -2.13 15.85 25.64
N LEU A 365 -2.20 14.70 24.97
CA LEU A 365 -3.10 13.60 25.31
C LEU A 365 -2.64 12.82 26.56
N PHE A 366 -1.34 12.56 26.69
CA PHE A 366 -0.80 11.60 27.68
C PHE A 366 0.14 12.22 28.72
N GLY A 367 0.45 13.51 28.63
CA GLY A 367 1.24 14.23 29.62
C GLY A 367 2.61 13.58 29.88
N SER A 368 2.88 13.23 31.14
CA SER A 368 4.15 12.62 31.56
C SER A 368 4.44 11.26 30.92
N ASN A 369 3.44 10.60 30.34
CA ASN A 369 3.62 9.32 29.66
C ASN A 369 4.12 9.50 28.21
N ALA A 370 4.06 10.71 27.65
CA ALA A 370 4.53 11.02 26.30
C ALA A 370 5.13 12.42 26.19
N VAL A 371 6.24 12.65 26.89
CA VAL A 371 6.92 13.95 26.85
C VAL A 371 7.52 14.17 25.45
N ALA A 372 7.06 15.22 24.76
CA ALA A 372 7.48 15.52 23.40
C ALA A 372 8.99 15.87 23.36
N PRO A 373 9.71 15.43 22.30
CA PRO A 373 11.09 15.87 22.07
C PRO A 373 11.19 17.38 21.85
N THR A 374 12.32 17.94 22.26
CA THR A 374 12.62 19.38 22.25
C THR A 374 13.78 19.77 21.33
N ASN A 375 14.44 18.79 20.70
CA ASN A 375 15.45 19.00 19.66
C ASN A 375 14.80 19.51 18.38
N ILE A 376 14.46 20.80 18.33
CA ILE A 376 13.83 21.43 17.17
C ILE A 376 14.84 22.38 16.52
N PRO A 377 15.13 22.26 15.21
CA PRO A 377 14.56 21.29 14.25
C PRO A 377 15.02 19.84 14.48
N ARG A 378 14.15 18.87 14.11
CA ARG A 378 14.37 17.42 14.25
C ARG A 378 15.28 16.85 13.15
N ASP A 379 16.59 17.11 13.26
CA ASP A 379 17.58 16.57 12.31
C ASP A 379 17.65 15.03 12.31
N ASP A 380 17.28 14.39 13.43
CA ASP A 380 17.14 12.95 13.52
C ASP A 380 16.00 12.41 12.63
N LEU A 381 14.90 13.15 12.48
CA LEU A 381 13.81 12.78 11.58
C LEU A 381 14.13 13.10 10.13
N VAL A 382 14.90 14.17 9.86
CA VAL A 382 15.46 14.40 8.52
C VAL A 382 16.33 13.20 8.11
N ALA A 383 17.13 12.68 9.03
CA ALA A 383 17.90 11.47 8.79
C ALA A 383 17.02 10.24 8.52
N ALA A 384 16.02 9.99 9.37
CA ALA A 384 15.14 8.82 9.26
C ALA A 384 14.29 8.82 7.98
N PHE A 385 13.67 9.95 7.63
CA PHE A 385 12.68 10.02 6.55
C PHE A 385 13.25 10.51 5.21
N LEU A 386 14.27 11.38 5.22
CA LEU A 386 14.66 12.13 4.02
C LEU A 386 16.03 11.75 3.48
N THR A 387 17.01 11.43 4.33
CA THR A 387 18.39 11.20 3.86
C THR A 387 18.87 9.76 4.00
N GLY A 388 18.27 8.98 4.90
CA GLY A 388 18.83 7.72 5.36
C GLY A 388 20.06 7.92 6.27
N PHE A 389 20.54 6.81 6.82
CA PHE A 389 21.65 6.75 7.76
C PHE A 389 22.95 6.30 7.05
N PRO A 390 24.08 7.02 7.26
CA PRO A 390 25.38 6.62 6.74
C PRO A 390 25.74 5.18 7.11
N GLY A 391 26.23 4.40 6.13
CA GLY A 391 26.60 2.99 6.35
C GLY A 391 25.43 2.01 6.47
N VAL A 392 24.19 2.51 6.53
CA VAL A 392 22.97 1.69 6.50
C VAL A 392 22.33 1.81 5.13
N ASN A 393 21.57 2.87 4.86
CA ASN A 393 20.73 3.01 3.66
C ASN A 393 20.89 4.35 2.92
N GLN A 394 21.77 5.25 3.37
CA GLN A 394 22.02 6.54 2.72
C GLN A 394 22.70 6.39 1.35
N LEU A 395 22.19 7.06 0.31
CA LEU A 395 22.83 7.05 -1.03
C LEU A 395 24.12 7.88 -1.05
N ALA A 396 24.94 7.71 -2.10
CA ALA A 396 26.22 8.40 -2.24
C ALA A 396 26.05 9.93 -2.37
N THR A 397 25.16 10.36 -3.26
CA THR A 397 24.61 11.71 -3.26
C THR A 397 23.34 11.67 -2.42
N VAL A 398 23.09 12.72 -1.65
CA VAL A 398 21.92 12.77 -0.77
C VAL A 398 21.19 14.07 -1.02
N THR A 399 20.11 13.96 -1.78
CA THR A 399 19.06 14.98 -1.81
C THR A 399 18.00 14.58 -0.79
N PRO A 400 17.75 15.39 0.27
CA PRO A 400 16.71 15.08 1.23
C PRO A 400 15.34 14.96 0.57
N SER A 401 14.76 13.77 0.62
CA SER A 401 13.52 13.43 -0.07
C SER A 401 12.86 12.22 0.57
N GLU A 402 11.54 12.23 0.64
CA GLU A 402 10.71 11.14 1.18
C GLU A 402 10.75 9.96 0.21
N MET A 403 11.51 8.92 0.58
CA MET A 403 11.53 7.64 -0.10
C MET A 403 12.11 6.54 0.81
N ILE A 404 11.64 5.31 0.65
CA ILE A 404 12.26 4.12 1.23
C ILE A 404 13.63 3.95 0.57
N ARG A 405 14.65 3.74 1.40
CA ARG A 405 16.03 3.56 0.94
C ARG A 405 16.51 2.18 1.34
N LEU A 406 17.03 1.42 0.38
CA LEU A 406 17.53 0.06 0.57
C LEU A 406 19.00 -0.03 0.18
N ASN A 407 19.82 -0.51 1.10
CA ASN A 407 21.16 -1.02 0.80
C ASN A 407 21.08 -2.48 0.39
N THR A 408 21.31 -2.71 -0.90
CA THR A 408 21.18 -4.03 -1.53
C THR A 408 22.30 -4.99 -1.16
N THR A 409 23.38 -4.50 -0.53
CA THR A 409 24.54 -5.30 -0.12
C THR A 409 24.33 -5.96 1.25
N ILE A 410 23.37 -5.47 2.05
CA ILE A 410 22.97 -6.13 3.30
C ILE A 410 22.18 -7.40 2.94
N PRO A 411 22.63 -8.58 3.41
CA PRO A 411 21.92 -9.84 3.17
C PRO A 411 20.52 -9.81 3.77
N ALA A 412 19.55 -10.44 3.10
CA ALA A 412 18.21 -10.55 3.63
C ALA A 412 18.18 -11.44 4.88
N THR A 413 17.39 -11.07 5.87
CA THR A 413 17.12 -11.91 7.05
C THR A 413 15.99 -12.89 6.74
N PRO A 414 16.20 -14.21 6.91
CA PRO A 414 15.15 -15.21 6.70
C PRO A 414 13.94 -14.96 7.60
N VAL A 415 12.73 -15.21 7.07
CA VAL A 415 11.43 -14.91 7.75
C VAL A 415 11.40 -15.28 9.23
N GLY A 416 11.81 -16.51 9.60
CA GLY A 416 11.78 -16.97 11.00
C GLY A 416 12.78 -16.29 11.96
N SER A 417 13.70 -15.48 11.43
CA SER A 417 14.71 -14.72 12.19
C SER A 417 14.49 -13.21 12.12
N GLN A 418 13.51 -12.74 11.35
CA GLN A 418 13.23 -11.32 11.21
C GLN A 418 12.80 -10.74 12.56
N GLN A 419 13.32 -9.56 12.88
CA GLN A 419 12.86 -8.80 14.03
C GLN A 419 11.85 -7.76 13.56
N PRO A 420 10.62 -7.69 14.13
CA PRO A 420 9.62 -6.72 13.71
C PRO A 420 10.09 -5.27 13.84
N LEU A 421 10.93 -4.96 14.83
CA LEU A 421 11.52 -3.62 15.00
C LEU A 421 12.73 -3.34 14.07
N GLY A 422 13.02 -4.24 13.13
CA GLY A 422 14.06 -4.08 12.11
C GLY A 422 15.43 -3.72 12.68
N VAL A 423 16.04 -2.65 12.15
CA VAL A 423 17.36 -2.18 12.57
C VAL A 423 17.38 -1.87 14.06
N ALA A 424 16.28 -1.39 14.63
CA ALA A 424 16.20 -1.07 16.06
C ALA A 424 16.27 -2.31 16.96
N ALA A 425 16.17 -3.53 16.43
CA ALA A 425 16.35 -4.78 17.16
C ALA A 425 17.56 -5.60 16.68
N GLY A 426 18.50 -4.99 15.94
CA GLY A 426 19.70 -5.67 15.44
C GLY A 426 19.54 -6.38 14.10
N ASP A 427 18.37 -6.30 13.48
CA ASP A 427 18.11 -6.84 12.15
C ASP A 427 18.38 -5.78 11.08
N LEU A 428 19.62 -5.72 10.58
CA LEU A 428 20.04 -4.72 9.60
C LEU A 428 19.32 -4.82 8.25
N ALA A 429 18.61 -5.91 7.97
CA ALA A 429 17.83 -6.10 6.76
C ALA A 429 16.38 -5.60 6.88
N GLY A 430 15.96 -5.17 8.08
CA GLY A 430 14.63 -4.60 8.32
C GLY A 430 14.60 -3.09 8.20
N PHE A 431 13.40 -2.53 8.37
CA PHE A 431 13.18 -1.09 8.34
C PHE A 431 14.13 -0.33 9.30
N PRO A 432 14.74 0.80 8.88
CA PRO A 432 14.51 1.53 7.62
C PRO A 432 15.42 1.12 6.45
N ASN A 433 16.18 0.01 6.54
CA ASN A 433 16.94 -0.48 5.40
C ASN A 433 16.03 -1.25 4.42
N GLY A 434 15.31 -0.50 3.60
CA GLY A 434 14.13 -1.01 2.92
C GLY A 434 12.95 -1.13 3.87
N ARG A 435 11.93 -1.88 3.45
CA ARG A 435 10.77 -2.26 4.27
C ARG A 435 10.26 -3.62 3.82
N ARG A 436 10.16 -4.56 4.74
CA ARG A 436 9.59 -5.90 4.56
C ARG A 436 8.16 -5.93 5.09
N PRO A 437 7.31 -6.88 4.65
CA PRO A 437 6.01 -7.12 5.28
C PRO A 437 6.09 -7.36 6.80
N GLY A 438 7.17 -7.98 7.26
CA GLY A 438 7.39 -8.30 8.67
C GLY A 438 7.90 -7.16 9.56
N ASP A 439 8.11 -5.96 9.01
CA ASP A 439 8.54 -4.81 9.82
C ASP A 439 7.32 -4.09 10.44
N ASP A 440 7.32 -3.97 11.77
CA ASP A 440 6.31 -3.25 12.54
C ASP A 440 6.59 -1.75 12.49
N VAL A 441 6.27 -1.17 11.34
CA VAL A 441 6.62 0.22 11.02
C VAL A 441 5.82 1.24 11.84
N VAL A 442 4.66 0.87 12.38
CA VAL A 442 3.88 1.77 13.26
C VAL A 442 4.60 1.95 14.59
N ASP A 443 5.01 0.86 15.23
CA ASP A 443 5.83 0.89 16.45
C ASP A 443 7.16 1.60 16.22
N ILE A 444 7.86 1.28 15.14
CA ILE A 444 9.16 1.91 14.83
C ILE A 444 8.99 3.41 14.62
N ALA A 445 8.04 3.83 13.77
CA ALA A 445 7.81 5.24 13.47
C ALA A 445 7.44 6.00 14.74
N LEU A 446 6.53 5.48 15.56
CA LEU A 446 6.07 6.10 16.80
C LEU A 446 7.22 6.31 17.80
N ARG A 447 8.09 5.31 17.97
CA ARG A 447 9.29 5.44 18.83
C ARG A 447 10.28 6.46 18.29
N VAL A 448 10.51 6.48 16.97
CA VAL A 448 11.41 7.45 16.32
C VAL A 448 10.88 8.88 16.44
N VAL A 449 9.60 9.13 16.16
CA VAL A 449 9.03 10.49 16.33
C VAL A 449 9.01 10.93 17.79
N MET A 450 8.90 10.02 18.75
CA MET A 450 9.05 10.30 20.19
C MET A 450 10.50 10.39 20.68
N GLY A 451 11.48 10.28 19.78
CA GLY A 451 12.87 10.65 20.02
C GLY A 451 13.80 9.49 20.40
N ALA A 452 13.48 8.25 19.99
CA ALA A 452 14.37 7.10 20.19
C ALA A 452 15.79 7.31 19.63
N LEU A 453 15.94 8.09 18.56
CA LEU A 453 17.23 8.41 17.95
C LEU A 453 18.11 9.37 18.77
N CYS A 454 17.58 9.96 19.85
CA CYS A 454 18.35 10.76 20.81
C CYS A 454 19.01 9.91 21.91
N HIS A 455 18.76 8.60 21.92
CA HIS A 455 19.27 7.64 22.89
C HIS A 455 20.16 6.61 22.22
N ASP A 456 20.85 5.80 23.03
CA ASP A 456 21.50 4.60 22.53
C ASP A 456 20.42 3.62 22.05
N LEU A 457 20.49 3.25 20.77
CA LEU A 457 19.70 2.16 20.20
C LEU A 457 20.16 0.83 20.83
N PRO A 458 19.29 -0.18 20.98
CA PRO A 458 19.65 -1.46 21.61
C PRO A 458 20.45 -2.36 20.64
N LEU A 459 21.58 -1.82 20.16
CA LEU A 459 22.57 -2.40 19.27
C LEU A 459 23.91 -2.50 20.02
N PRO A 460 24.85 -3.38 19.59
CA PRO A 460 26.15 -3.49 20.26
C PRO A 460 27.01 -2.22 20.13
N GLY A 461 27.45 -1.65 21.26
CA GLY A 461 28.34 -0.47 21.32
C GLY A 461 27.60 0.84 21.64
N PRO A 462 28.31 1.99 21.71
CA PRO A 462 27.65 3.29 21.74
C PRO A 462 26.95 3.52 20.40
N THR A 463 25.64 3.75 20.43
CA THR A 463 24.77 3.69 19.25
C THR A 463 23.89 4.92 19.12
N ASN A 464 24.00 5.88 20.04
CA ASN A 464 23.49 7.22 19.82
C ASN A 464 24.17 7.81 18.57
N LEU A 465 23.35 8.20 17.60
CA LEU A 465 23.78 8.67 16.28
C LEU A 465 24.27 10.13 16.29
N GLY A 466 24.13 10.83 17.41
CA GLY A 466 24.66 12.18 17.61
C GLY A 466 23.75 13.31 17.11
N TYR A 467 22.50 13.02 16.74
CA TYR A 467 21.54 14.04 16.29
C TYR A 467 20.95 14.87 17.44
N CYS A 468 20.91 14.32 18.64
CA CYS A 468 20.34 14.94 19.84
C CYS A 468 20.81 14.21 21.10
N MET A 469 20.59 14.83 22.27
CA MET A 469 20.92 14.25 23.56
C MET A 469 19.69 13.57 24.20
N PRO A 470 19.89 12.57 25.08
CA PRO A 470 18.79 11.94 25.82
C PRO A 470 17.87 12.93 26.56
N ALA A 471 18.43 14.06 27.03
CA ALA A 471 17.68 15.11 27.71
C ALA A 471 16.70 15.85 26.78
N ASP A 472 16.95 15.86 25.46
CA ASP A 472 16.09 16.50 24.48
C ASP A 472 14.83 15.68 24.23
N ALA A 473 14.86 14.36 24.44
CA ALA A 473 13.73 13.45 24.28
C ALA A 473 13.54 12.56 25.53
N PRO A 474 12.98 13.08 26.63
CA PRO A 474 12.91 12.35 27.91
C PRO A 474 12.14 11.03 27.85
N SER A 475 11.18 10.90 26.93
CA SER A 475 10.41 9.68 26.70
C SER A 475 10.94 8.82 25.55
N GLY A 476 12.10 9.12 24.97
CA GLY A 476 12.63 8.42 23.79
C GLY A 476 12.94 6.93 23.99
N THR A 477 13.04 6.45 25.24
CA THR A 477 13.23 5.03 25.58
C THR A 477 11.93 4.30 25.93
N THR A 478 10.80 5.00 25.95
CA THR A 478 9.49 4.39 26.21
C THR A 478 9.14 3.42 25.06
N PRO A 479 8.66 2.19 25.36
CA PRO A 479 8.32 1.21 24.33
C PRO A 479 6.95 1.55 23.72
N TYR A 480 6.91 2.61 22.90
CA TYR A 480 5.67 3.03 22.27
C TYR A 480 5.15 1.98 21.29
N THR A 481 3.84 1.81 21.26
CA THR A 481 3.16 0.85 20.38
C THR A 481 1.71 1.22 20.09
N ASP A 482 1.16 0.74 18.98
CA ASP A 482 -0.29 0.76 18.70
C ASP A 482 -1.02 -0.53 19.15
N GLY A 483 -0.27 -1.52 19.63
CA GLY A 483 -0.78 -2.80 20.12
C GLY A 483 -1.17 -3.80 19.02
N ALA A 484 -0.88 -3.53 17.75
CA ALA A 484 -1.18 -4.41 16.61
C ALA A 484 0.09 -5.12 16.10
N PRO A 485 0.57 -6.18 16.80
CA PRO A 485 1.86 -6.78 16.51
C PRO A 485 1.90 -7.47 15.14
N VAL A 486 3.05 -7.37 14.48
CA VAL A 486 3.38 -8.11 13.25
C VAL A 486 4.13 -9.40 13.59
N ASP A 487 3.77 -10.51 12.92
CA ASP A 487 4.49 -11.78 13.05
C ASP A 487 4.68 -12.50 11.70
N ALA A 488 5.58 -13.50 11.71
CA ALA A 488 6.00 -14.26 10.54
C ALA A 488 4.89 -15.05 9.81
N THR A 489 3.70 -15.18 10.38
CA THR A 489 2.55 -15.85 9.75
C THR A 489 1.73 -14.93 8.85
N MET A 490 1.96 -13.61 8.93
CA MET A 490 1.24 -12.60 8.14
C MET A 490 1.76 -12.45 6.70
N PHE A 491 2.82 -13.18 6.33
CA PHE A 491 3.46 -13.10 5.02
C PHE A 491 4.12 -14.42 4.62
N THR A 492 4.48 -14.54 3.35
CA THR A 492 5.02 -15.79 2.77
C THR A 492 6.52 -15.70 2.51
N THR A 493 7.17 -16.86 2.32
CA THR A 493 8.61 -16.99 2.07
C THR A 493 9.01 -16.89 0.60
N THR A 494 8.04 -16.78 -0.30
CA THR A 494 8.25 -16.83 -1.75
C THR A 494 7.47 -15.75 -2.45
N PHE A 495 7.95 -15.27 -3.60
CA PHE A 495 7.25 -14.28 -4.41
C PHE A 495 5.76 -14.64 -4.64
N PRO A 496 4.80 -13.73 -4.42
CA PRO A 496 4.95 -12.28 -4.19
C PRO A 496 5.07 -11.86 -2.71
N TYR A 497 5.43 -12.76 -1.79
CA TYR A 497 5.74 -12.50 -0.38
C TYR A 497 4.58 -12.07 0.52
N VAL A 498 3.36 -12.03 -0.02
CA VAL A 498 2.14 -11.66 0.72
C VAL A 498 1.16 -12.83 0.66
N ASN A 499 0.40 -13.02 1.74
CA ASN A 499 -0.58 -14.08 1.87
C ASN A 499 -1.66 -14.03 0.78
N THR A 500 -2.16 -15.22 0.44
CA THR A 500 -3.35 -15.39 -0.40
C THR A 500 -4.52 -14.60 0.21
N PRO A 501 -5.30 -13.85 -0.59
CA PRO A 501 -6.37 -13.01 -0.07
C PRO A 501 -7.46 -13.78 0.67
N ILE A 502 -8.22 -13.05 1.47
CA ILE A 502 -9.40 -13.55 2.17
C ILE A 502 -10.55 -13.71 1.17
N PRO A 503 -11.30 -14.84 1.18
CA PRO A 503 -12.40 -15.06 0.25
C PRO A 503 -13.61 -14.18 0.55
N GLY A 504 -14.27 -13.70 -0.49
CA GLY A 504 -15.52 -12.94 -0.39
C GLY A 504 -16.74 -13.74 0.08
N SER A 505 -16.67 -15.07 0.00
CA SER A 505 -17.71 -15.97 0.50
C SER A 505 -17.11 -17.34 0.87
N PRO A 506 -17.49 -17.94 2.01
CA PRO A 506 -16.89 -19.17 2.52
C PRO A 506 -17.40 -20.47 1.87
N ASN A 507 -18.50 -20.42 1.11
CA ASN A 507 -19.18 -21.60 0.54
C ASN A 507 -18.75 -21.92 -0.87
#